data_AF-A0AA35X2K5-F1
#
_entry.id   AF-A0AA35X2K5-F1
#
_cell.length_a   1.000
_cell.length_b   1.000
_cell.length_c   1.000
_cell.angle_alpha   90.00
_cell.angle_beta   90.00
_cell.angle_gamma   90.00
#
_symmetry.space_group_name_H-M   'P 1'
#
loop_
_entity.id
_entity.type
_entity.pdbx_description
1 polymer ?
#
loop_
_entity_poly.entity_id
_entity_poly.type
_entity_poly.pdbx_seq_one_letter_code
_entity_poly.pdbx_strand_id
1 'polypeptide(L)'
;MERESFENEDIAKILSEHFVSIKVDREERPDVDKVYMTFIQASQGGGGWPMSVFLTPELEPFLGGTYFPPEDHFNRPGFPTILRSIAKQWEKDEQGIRQKSAKVMAALQQMVEVASDEGEGPPGLNCVQKAYQALKAREDKQYGGFGSAPKFPQPVILGFLLKFYARYIGSEMGQSALDMVLVCLRAMNNGGIHDHIGQGFHRYSTDELWHVPHFEKMLYDQAQLACVYLDAYQITHEEIFASVARDILLYVSRDLTDEVVFL
;
A
#
# COMPACT_ATOMS: atom_id res chain seq x y z
N MET A 1 -6.16 -13.08 7.64
CA MET A 1 -5.69 -13.15 9.03
C MET A 1 -6.74 -12.73 10.04
N GLU A 2 -7.50 -11.64 9.83
CA GLU A 2 -8.53 -11.20 10.78
C GLU A 2 -9.50 -12.34 11.17
N ARG A 3 -10.29 -12.85 10.22
CA ARG A 3 -11.20 -13.98 10.49
C ARG A 3 -10.52 -15.29 10.83
N GLU A 4 -9.46 -15.65 10.10
CA GLU A 4 -8.90 -17.00 10.19
C GLU A 4 -7.94 -17.19 11.38
N SER A 5 -7.31 -16.12 11.86
CA SER A 5 -6.28 -16.17 12.90
C SER A 5 -6.65 -15.36 14.14
N PHE A 6 -7.06 -14.11 13.99
CA PHE A 6 -7.31 -13.24 15.16
C PHE A 6 -8.67 -13.47 15.83
N GLU A 7 -9.64 -14.08 15.13
CA GLU A 7 -10.90 -14.56 15.72
C GLU A 7 -10.83 -16.00 16.24
N ASN A 8 -9.69 -16.70 16.06
CA ASN A 8 -9.54 -18.08 16.50
C ASN A 8 -9.20 -18.14 18.01
N GLU A 9 -10.07 -18.79 18.80
CA GLU A 9 -9.92 -18.89 20.26
C GLU A 9 -8.61 -19.56 20.71
N ASP A 10 -8.11 -20.55 19.97
CA ASP A 10 -6.88 -21.26 20.36
C ASP A 10 -5.63 -20.42 20.08
N ILE A 11 -5.65 -19.62 19.01
CA ILE A 11 -4.61 -18.61 18.76
C ILE A 11 -4.69 -17.51 19.83
N ALA A 12 -5.89 -17.06 20.18
CA ALA A 12 -6.10 -16.06 21.20
C ALA A 12 -5.57 -16.51 22.57
N LYS A 13 -5.73 -17.79 22.95
CA LYS A 13 -5.13 -18.35 24.18
C LYS A 13 -3.61 -18.21 24.17
N ILE A 14 -2.94 -18.61 23.09
CA ILE A 14 -1.47 -18.50 22.96
C ILE A 14 -1.04 -17.03 23.09
N LEU A 15 -1.73 -16.12 22.41
CA LEU A 15 -1.47 -14.69 22.48
C LEU A 15 -1.64 -14.18 23.92
N SER A 16 -2.72 -14.56 24.60
CA SER A 16 -3.01 -14.11 25.97
C SER A 16 -2.04 -14.66 27.02
N GLU A 17 -1.51 -15.87 26.82
CA GLU A 17 -0.60 -16.52 27.75
C GLU A 17 0.83 -15.95 27.66
N HIS A 18 1.27 -15.58 26.44
CA HIS A 18 2.69 -15.31 26.19
C HIS A 18 2.98 -13.87 25.69
N PHE A 19 1.97 -13.11 25.29
CA PHE A 19 2.17 -11.81 24.63
C PHE A 19 1.25 -10.72 25.19
N VAL A 20 1.75 -9.48 25.20
CA VAL A 20 0.90 -8.29 25.32
C VAL A 20 0.48 -7.89 23.91
N SER A 21 -0.75 -8.26 23.53
CA SER A 21 -1.28 -8.01 22.19
C SER A 21 -1.79 -6.57 22.06
N ILE A 22 -1.17 -5.78 21.18
CA ILE A 22 -1.56 -4.39 20.90
C ILE A 22 -2.07 -4.30 19.46
N LYS A 23 -3.34 -3.93 19.28
CA LYS A 23 -3.91 -3.63 17.97
C LYS A 23 -3.71 -2.14 17.69
N VAL A 24 -3.01 -1.83 16.59
CA VAL A 24 -2.76 -0.46 16.16
C VAL A 24 -3.58 -0.19 14.91
N ASP A 25 -4.34 0.90 14.93
CA ASP A 25 -4.94 1.45 13.72
C ASP A 25 -3.91 2.33 13.01
N ARG A 26 -3.55 1.94 11.79
CA ARG A 26 -2.54 2.66 10.99
C ARG A 26 -3.01 4.02 10.49
N GLU A 27 -4.33 4.21 10.36
CA GLU A 27 -4.89 5.48 9.86
C GLU A 27 -4.85 6.54 10.96
N GLU A 28 -5.07 6.12 12.21
CA GLU A 28 -4.92 6.96 13.40
C GLU A 28 -3.44 7.13 13.82
N ARG A 29 -2.59 6.11 13.61
CA ARG A 29 -1.16 6.10 13.98
C ARG A 29 -0.24 5.75 12.82
N PRO A 30 -0.20 6.58 11.75
CA PRO A 30 0.67 6.37 10.60
C PRO A 30 2.15 6.49 10.93
N ASP A 31 2.48 7.19 12.03
CA ASP A 31 3.83 7.30 12.58
C ASP A 31 4.37 5.93 13.06
N VAL A 32 3.54 5.18 13.79
CA VAL A 32 3.88 3.85 14.31
C VAL A 32 3.98 2.84 13.17
N ASP A 33 3.01 2.88 12.25
CA ASP A 33 3.01 2.02 11.07
C ASP A 33 4.28 2.22 10.23
N LYS A 34 4.68 3.47 9.98
CA LYS A 34 5.88 3.78 9.18
C LYS A 34 7.16 3.17 9.76
N VAL A 35 7.36 3.28 11.07
CA VAL A 35 8.56 2.73 11.74
C VAL A 35 8.63 1.21 11.54
N TYR A 36 7.53 0.52 11.83
CA TYR A 36 7.51 -0.95 11.78
C TYR A 36 7.39 -1.51 10.36
N MET A 37 6.75 -0.80 9.43
CA MET A 37 6.79 -1.14 8.01
C MET A 37 8.21 -1.04 7.45
N THR A 38 8.95 0.00 7.85
CA THR A 38 10.37 0.16 7.46
C THR A 38 11.21 -1.01 8.00
N PHE A 39 10.96 -1.43 9.24
CA PHE A 39 11.58 -2.64 9.82
C PHE A 39 11.32 -3.89 8.96
N ILE A 40 10.07 -4.15 8.57
CA ILE A 40 9.74 -5.33 7.76
C ILE A 40 10.40 -5.24 6.39
N GLN A 41 10.30 -4.09 5.72
CA GLN A 41 10.90 -3.86 4.40
C GLN A 41 12.42 -4.04 4.42
N ALA A 42 13.11 -3.52 5.43
CA ALA A 42 14.54 -3.70 5.60
C ALA A 42 14.92 -5.16 5.87
N SER A 43 14.10 -5.88 6.65
CA SER A 43 14.39 -7.26 7.07
C SER A 43 14.04 -8.31 6.01
N GLN A 44 13.03 -8.06 5.18
CA GLN A 44 12.47 -9.06 4.24
C GLN A 44 12.48 -8.61 2.77
N GLY A 45 12.88 -7.36 2.47
CA GLY A 45 12.90 -6.81 1.11
C GLY A 45 11.52 -6.43 0.55
N GLY A 46 10.45 -6.65 1.32
CA GLY A 46 9.07 -6.31 0.98
C GLY A 46 8.25 -6.05 2.23
N GLY A 47 7.02 -5.58 2.07
CA GLY A 47 6.13 -5.26 3.18
C GLY A 47 4.69 -5.09 2.72
N GLY A 48 3.77 -4.95 3.65
CA GLY A 48 2.35 -4.82 3.35
C GLY A 48 1.48 -5.17 4.55
N TRP A 49 0.17 -5.12 4.34
CA TRP A 49 -0.83 -5.45 5.35
C TRP A 49 -1.58 -6.74 4.98
N PRO A 50 -2.12 -7.50 5.95
CA PRO A 50 -2.01 -7.32 7.40
C PRO A 50 -0.54 -7.35 7.86
N MET A 51 -0.22 -6.72 8.98
CA MET A 51 1.14 -6.61 9.50
C MET A 51 1.14 -7.05 10.96
N SER A 52 2.06 -7.93 11.34
CA SER A 52 2.30 -8.32 12.73
C SER A 52 3.79 -8.22 13.04
N VAL A 53 4.12 -7.48 14.09
CA VAL A 53 5.51 -7.22 14.52
C VAL A 53 5.65 -7.57 15.98
N PHE A 54 6.72 -8.29 16.30
CA PHE A 54 7.05 -8.76 17.63
C PHE A 54 8.17 -7.90 18.19
N LEU A 55 7.90 -7.32 19.36
CA LEU A 55 8.73 -6.31 20.01
C LEU A 55 9.26 -6.82 21.34
N THR A 56 10.42 -6.34 21.75
CA THR A 56 10.85 -6.43 23.16
C THR A 56 10.00 -5.50 24.03
N PRO A 57 10.06 -5.60 25.37
CA PRO A 57 9.36 -4.67 26.28
C PRO A 57 9.72 -3.19 26.08
N GLU A 58 10.88 -2.90 25.50
CA GLU A 58 11.36 -1.56 25.16
C GLU A 58 10.88 -1.09 23.78
N LEU A 59 9.94 -1.84 23.17
CA LEU A 59 9.27 -1.54 21.90
C LEU A 59 10.18 -1.70 20.66
N GLU A 60 11.31 -2.39 20.81
CA GLU A 60 12.24 -2.64 19.73
C GLU A 60 11.84 -3.90 18.94
N PRO A 61 11.71 -3.84 17.60
CA PRO A 61 11.31 -4.97 16.78
C PRO A 61 12.44 -5.97 16.53
N PHE A 62 12.14 -7.25 16.71
CA PHE A 62 13.09 -8.34 16.44
C PHE A 62 12.59 -9.37 15.42
N LEU A 63 11.27 -9.40 15.17
CA LEU A 63 10.64 -10.22 14.14
C LEU A 63 9.38 -9.52 13.65
N GLY A 64 9.03 -9.71 12.39
CA GLY A 64 7.74 -9.27 11.87
C GLY A 64 7.39 -10.00 10.60
N GLY A 65 6.19 -9.76 10.08
CA GLY A 65 5.75 -10.29 8.81
C GLY A 65 4.39 -9.75 8.43
N THR A 66 4.01 -10.01 7.19
CA THR A 66 2.73 -9.54 6.65
C THR A 66 1.64 -10.57 6.94
N TYR A 67 1.71 -11.71 6.28
CA TYR A 67 0.74 -12.79 6.43
C TYR A 67 1.33 -13.99 7.18
N PHE A 68 0.60 -14.51 8.16
CA PHE A 68 0.88 -15.80 8.80
C PHE A 68 -0.38 -16.68 8.69
N PRO A 69 -0.29 -17.86 8.05
CA PRO A 69 -1.45 -18.74 7.92
C PRO A 69 -1.88 -19.28 9.29
N PRO A 70 -3.15 -19.66 9.50
CA PRO A 70 -3.61 -20.19 10.78
C PRO A 70 -3.03 -21.57 11.10
N GLU A 71 -2.61 -22.32 10.08
CA GLU A 71 -2.07 -23.68 10.20
C GLU A 71 -0.70 -23.80 9.52
N ASP A 72 0.05 -24.83 9.90
CA ASP A 72 1.31 -25.17 9.24
C ASP A 72 1.06 -25.69 7.81
N HIS A 73 1.83 -25.18 6.87
CA HIS A 73 1.92 -25.71 5.51
C HIS A 73 3.33 -26.21 5.23
N PHE A 74 3.48 -27.05 4.19
CA PHE A 74 4.70 -27.82 3.89
C PHE A 74 6.01 -27.01 3.91
N ASN A 75 5.96 -25.70 3.63
CA ASN A 75 7.11 -24.78 3.66
C ASN A 75 6.85 -23.47 4.43
N ARG A 76 5.77 -23.37 5.21
CA ARG A 76 5.43 -22.14 5.92
C ARG A 76 4.80 -22.48 7.27
N PRO A 77 5.47 -22.19 8.39
CA PRO A 77 4.86 -22.38 9.70
C PRO A 77 3.64 -21.47 9.84
N GLY A 78 2.61 -22.03 10.45
CA GLY A 78 1.42 -21.32 10.86
C GLY A 78 1.70 -20.37 12.02
N PHE A 79 0.78 -19.44 12.22
CA PHE A 79 0.85 -18.45 13.26
C PHE A 79 1.01 -19.06 14.66
N PRO A 80 0.28 -20.14 15.06
CA PRO A 80 0.50 -20.80 16.35
C PRO A 80 1.94 -21.28 16.56
N THR A 81 2.53 -21.90 15.53
CA THR A 81 3.90 -22.43 15.58
C THR A 81 4.92 -21.31 15.74
N ILE A 82 4.72 -20.20 15.02
CA ILE A 82 5.55 -19.01 15.15
C ILE A 82 5.45 -18.43 16.56
N LEU A 83 4.23 -18.23 17.08
CA LEU A 83 4.00 -17.67 18.42
C LEU A 83 4.67 -18.51 19.51
N ARG A 84 4.47 -19.83 19.50
CA ARG A 84 5.08 -20.74 20.48
C ARG A 84 6.60 -20.76 20.38
N SER A 85 7.15 -20.69 19.16
CA SER A 85 8.59 -20.63 18.92
C SER A 85 9.20 -19.36 19.52
N ILE A 86 8.55 -18.21 19.33
CA ILE A 86 8.98 -16.93 19.90
C ILE A 86 8.92 -16.98 21.43
N ALA A 87 7.81 -17.43 22.01
CA ALA A 87 7.66 -17.54 23.46
C ALA A 87 8.75 -18.42 24.09
N LYS A 88 9.00 -19.59 23.51
CA LYS A 88 10.06 -20.51 23.94
C LYS A 88 11.47 -19.89 23.80
N GLN A 89 11.71 -19.16 22.73
CA GLN A 89 13.01 -18.50 22.52
C GLN A 89 13.21 -17.36 23.53
N TRP A 90 12.16 -16.61 23.85
CA TRP A 90 12.20 -15.57 24.87
C TRP A 90 12.52 -16.12 26.25
N GLU A 91 11.84 -17.20 26.67
CA GLU A 91 12.12 -17.85 27.95
C GLU A 91 13.54 -18.43 28.04
N LYS A 92 14.06 -18.96 26.93
CA LYS A 92 15.36 -19.64 26.91
C LYS A 92 16.55 -18.69 26.72
N ASP A 93 16.38 -17.65 25.90
CA ASP A 93 17.46 -16.79 25.43
C ASP A 93 16.95 -15.35 25.17
N GLU A 94 16.42 -14.73 26.22
CA GLU A 94 15.99 -13.33 26.20
C GLU A 94 17.11 -12.40 25.73
N GLN A 95 18.33 -12.58 26.22
CA GLN A 95 19.47 -11.75 25.85
C GLN A 95 19.79 -11.85 24.35
N GLY A 96 19.71 -13.05 23.77
CA GLY A 96 19.88 -13.24 22.34
C GLY A 96 18.83 -12.50 21.50
N ILE A 97 17.57 -12.46 21.95
CA ILE A 97 16.52 -11.68 21.28
C ILE A 97 16.81 -10.18 21.38
N ARG A 98 17.15 -9.67 22.56
CA ARG A 98 17.49 -8.25 22.77
C ARG A 98 18.68 -7.81 21.91
N GLN A 99 19.71 -8.66 21.81
CA GLN A 99 20.86 -8.38 20.95
C GLN A 99 20.50 -8.36 19.46
N LYS A 100 19.60 -9.25 19.00
CA LYS A 100 19.09 -9.20 17.62
C LYS A 100 18.31 -7.91 17.37
N SER A 101 17.43 -7.56 18.30
CA SER A 101 16.63 -6.34 18.26
C SER A 101 17.50 -5.09 18.11
N ALA A 102 18.50 -4.94 19.00
CA ALA A 102 19.45 -3.82 18.96
C ALA A 102 20.22 -3.74 17.64
N LYS A 103 20.61 -4.88 17.05
CA LYS A 103 21.27 -4.90 15.73
C LYS A 103 20.35 -4.42 14.61
N VAL A 104 19.08 -4.82 14.63
CA VAL A 104 18.13 -4.34 13.61
C VAL A 104 17.84 -2.85 13.80
N MET A 105 17.68 -2.39 15.03
CA MET A 105 17.51 -0.96 15.32
C MET A 105 18.69 -0.12 14.86
N ALA A 106 19.93 -0.58 15.09
CA ALA A 106 21.12 0.10 14.59
C ALA A 106 21.17 0.15 13.05
N ALA A 107 20.79 -0.94 12.37
CA ALA A 107 20.72 -0.97 10.92
C ALA A 107 19.64 -0.01 10.36
N LEU A 108 18.49 0.08 11.03
CA LEU A 108 17.43 1.02 10.67
C LEU A 108 17.86 2.48 10.87
N GLN A 109 18.55 2.78 11.96
CA GLN A 109 19.11 4.12 12.20
C GLN A 109 20.13 4.50 11.12
N GLN A 110 21.03 3.58 10.75
CA GLN A 110 21.98 3.80 9.66
C GLN A 110 21.28 4.04 8.31
N MET A 111 20.21 3.31 8.00
CA MET A 111 19.44 3.56 6.77
C MET A 111 18.81 4.96 6.74
N VAL A 112 18.31 5.44 7.88
CA VAL A 112 17.76 6.79 8.01
C VAL A 112 18.86 7.85 7.93
N GLU A 113 20.01 7.62 8.55
CA GLU A 113 21.17 8.53 8.50
C GLU A 113 21.77 8.62 7.09
N VAL A 114 21.93 7.50 6.39
CA VAL A 114 22.41 7.49 4.99
C VAL A 114 21.42 8.22 4.07
N ALA A 115 20.11 8.11 4.30
CA ALA A 115 19.11 8.89 3.57
C ALA A 115 19.17 10.40 3.86
N SER A 116 19.78 10.82 4.97
CA SER A 116 20.02 12.23 5.30
C SER A 116 21.32 12.81 4.73
N ASP A 117 22.26 11.95 4.30
CA ASP A 117 23.58 12.34 3.77
C ASP A 117 23.60 12.44 2.22
N GLU A 118 22.58 11.91 1.54
CA GLU A 118 22.39 12.08 0.09
C GLU A 118 21.82 13.48 -0.25
N GLY A 119 22.65 14.52 -0.10
CA GLY A 119 22.50 15.85 -0.69
C GLY A 119 21.19 16.60 -0.35
N GLU A 120 21.30 17.76 0.30
CA GLU A 120 20.16 18.66 0.59
C GLU A 120 19.38 19.09 -0.68
N GLY A 121 18.43 18.27 -1.15
CA GLY A 121 17.62 18.59 -2.31
C GLY A 121 16.79 17.41 -2.84
N PRO A 122 15.68 17.70 -3.53
CA PRO A 122 14.90 16.66 -4.19
C PRO A 122 15.74 15.94 -5.27
N PRO A 123 15.42 14.66 -5.59
CA PRO A 123 16.12 13.91 -6.62
C PRO A 123 16.21 14.65 -7.95
N GLY A 124 17.38 14.64 -8.58
CA GLY A 124 17.61 15.32 -9.86
C GLY A 124 16.84 14.72 -11.04
N LEU A 125 16.85 15.41 -12.19
CA LEU A 125 16.10 15.00 -13.40
C LEU A 125 16.44 13.60 -13.93
N ASN A 126 17.68 13.14 -13.72
CA ASN A 126 18.07 11.78 -14.07
C ASN A 126 17.23 10.74 -13.30
N CYS A 127 16.93 11.00 -12.03
CA CYS A 127 16.07 10.14 -11.21
C CYS A 127 14.64 10.10 -11.75
N VAL A 128 14.11 11.24 -12.21
CA VAL A 128 12.78 11.33 -12.84
C VAL A 128 12.72 10.48 -14.11
N GLN A 129 13.74 10.54 -14.97
CA GLN A 129 13.80 9.71 -16.19
C GLN A 129 13.95 8.23 -15.87
N LYS A 130 14.80 7.86 -14.89
CA LYS A 130 14.93 6.48 -14.43
C LYS A 130 13.62 5.93 -13.87
N ALA A 131 12.90 6.72 -13.09
CA ALA A 131 11.58 6.35 -12.56
C ALA A 131 10.58 6.07 -13.69
N TYR A 132 10.52 6.95 -14.70
CA TYR A 132 9.70 6.72 -15.89
C TYR A 132 10.07 5.41 -16.62
N GLN A 133 11.36 5.14 -16.84
CA GLN A 133 11.78 3.88 -17.51
C GLN A 133 11.38 2.65 -16.69
N ALA A 134 11.51 2.70 -15.37
CA ALA A 134 11.10 1.61 -14.48
C ALA A 134 9.57 1.40 -14.46
N LEU A 135 8.78 2.46 -14.66
CA LEU A 135 7.33 2.40 -14.80
C LEU A 135 6.91 1.86 -16.17
N LYS A 136 7.58 2.30 -17.24
CA LYS A 136 7.34 1.81 -18.59
C LYS A 136 7.62 0.31 -18.72
N ALA A 137 8.64 -0.20 -18.03
CA ALA A 137 8.98 -1.62 -18.04
C ALA A 137 7.94 -2.51 -17.34
N ARG A 138 7.11 -1.97 -16.45
CA ARG A 138 6.07 -2.70 -15.69
C ARG A 138 4.65 -2.41 -16.18
N GLU A 139 4.52 -1.62 -17.24
CA GLU A 139 3.23 -1.25 -17.82
C GLU A 139 2.50 -2.50 -18.30
N ASP A 140 1.25 -2.66 -17.86
CA ASP A 140 0.33 -3.60 -18.46
C ASP A 140 -0.33 -2.95 -19.68
N LYS A 141 0.19 -3.27 -20.87
CA LYS A 141 -0.33 -2.73 -22.14
C LYS A 141 -1.66 -3.33 -22.56
N GLN A 142 -2.02 -4.49 -22.01
CA GLN A 142 -3.22 -5.21 -22.42
C GLN A 142 -4.44 -4.73 -21.65
N TYR A 143 -4.31 -4.61 -20.32
CA TYR A 143 -5.41 -4.24 -19.44
C TYR A 143 -5.19 -2.91 -18.71
N GLY A 144 -4.10 -2.18 -18.99
CA GLY A 144 -3.80 -0.87 -18.40
C GLY A 144 -3.35 -0.94 -16.94
N GLY A 145 -2.51 0.00 -16.49
CA GLY A 145 -1.99 0.05 -15.12
C GLY A 145 -0.66 -0.67 -14.96
N PHE A 146 -0.33 -1.10 -13.74
CA PHE A 146 1.01 -1.60 -13.41
C PHE A 146 0.97 -2.81 -12.47
N GLY A 147 1.73 -3.84 -12.82
CA GLY A 147 1.82 -5.09 -12.04
C GLY A 147 0.70 -6.09 -12.37
N SER A 148 0.68 -7.19 -11.63
CA SER A 148 -0.28 -8.29 -11.75
C SER A 148 -1.42 -8.19 -10.73
N ALA A 149 -2.33 -9.17 -10.74
CA ALA A 149 -3.35 -9.33 -9.70
C ALA A 149 -2.72 -9.57 -8.29
N PRO A 150 -3.32 -9.04 -7.20
CA PRO A 150 -4.42 -8.06 -7.19
C PRO A 150 -3.96 -6.68 -7.68
N LYS A 151 -4.81 -6.01 -8.45
CA LYS A 151 -4.46 -4.80 -9.21
C LYS A 151 -5.02 -3.54 -8.55
N PHE A 152 -4.13 -2.59 -8.25
CA PHE A 152 -4.46 -1.34 -7.56
C PHE A 152 -4.43 -0.14 -8.51
N PRO A 153 -5.32 0.86 -8.35
CA PRO A 153 -5.34 2.06 -9.20
C PRO A 153 -4.05 2.90 -9.23
N GLN A 154 -3.25 2.86 -8.16
CA GLN A 154 -1.96 3.55 -8.04
C GLN A 154 -1.97 5.04 -8.51
N PRO A 155 -2.89 5.89 -8.02
CA PRO A 155 -3.08 7.25 -8.52
C PRO A 155 -1.84 8.14 -8.40
N VAL A 156 -0.98 7.90 -7.41
CA VAL A 156 0.30 8.62 -7.27
C VAL A 156 1.23 8.39 -8.47
N ILE A 157 1.28 7.16 -8.98
CA ILE A 157 2.07 6.82 -10.18
C ILE A 157 1.46 7.47 -11.41
N LEU A 158 0.13 7.44 -11.55
CA LEU A 158 -0.57 8.09 -12.66
C LEU A 158 -0.33 9.61 -12.64
N GLY A 159 -0.46 10.27 -11.49
CA GLY A 159 -0.16 11.70 -11.33
C GLY A 159 1.30 12.04 -11.60
N PHE A 160 2.25 11.17 -11.25
CA PHE A 160 3.66 11.32 -11.65
C PHE A 160 3.80 11.30 -13.18
N LEU A 161 3.16 10.35 -13.87
CA LEU A 161 3.24 10.23 -15.33
C LEU A 161 2.59 11.42 -16.06
N LEU A 162 1.49 11.98 -15.53
CA LEU A 162 0.88 13.20 -16.08
C LEU A 162 1.81 14.41 -15.93
N LYS A 163 2.49 14.56 -14.78
CA LYS A 163 3.53 15.59 -14.58
C LYS A 163 4.75 15.36 -15.47
N PHE A 164 5.14 14.10 -15.67
CA PHE A 164 6.20 13.72 -16.60
C PHE A 164 5.83 14.12 -18.03
N TYR A 165 4.60 13.82 -18.48
CA TYR A 165 4.07 14.28 -19.76
C TYR A 165 4.18 15.81 -19.87
N ALA A 166 3.68 16.56 -18.88
CA ALA A 166 3.71 18.02 -18.88
C ALA A 166 5.13 18.60 -19.03
N ARG A 167 6.14 17.91 -18.48
CA ARG A 167 7.55 18.31 -18.61
C ARG A 167 8.15 17.98 -19.98
N TYR A 168 7.69 16.92 -20.62
CA TYR A 168 8.25 16.39 -21.87
C TYR A 168 7.24 16.49 -23.03
N ILE A 169 6.37 17.49 -23.01
CA ILE A 169 5.38 17.77 -24.07
C ILE A 169 6.10 17.83 -25.43
N GLY A 170 5.50 17.19 -26.43
CA GLY A 170 6.03 17.12 -27.80
C GLY A 170 7.11 16.07 -28.03
N SER A 171 7.51 15.30 -27.00
CA SER A 171 8.43 14.17 -27.14
C SER A 171 7.69 12.83 -27.15
N GLU A 172 8.30 11.81 -27.76
CA GLU A 172 7.78 10.44 -27.76
C GLU A 172 7.64 9.87 -26.33
N MET A 173 8.59 10.17 -25.44
CA MET A 173 8.53 9.71 -24.05
C MET A 173 7.40 10.40 -23.26
N GLY A 174 7.15 11.68 -23.52
CA GLY A 174 6.03 12.40 -22.94
C GLY A 174 4.71 11.77 -23.40
N GLN A 175 4.54 11.58 -24.71
CA GLN A 175 3.32 10.99 -25.26
C GLN A 175 3.09 9.57 -24.72
N SER A 176 4.13 8.73 -24.69
CA SER A 176 4.07 7.39 -24.10
C SER A 176 3.67 7.42 -22.62
N ALA A 177 4.08 8.44 -21.85
CA ALA A 177 3.65 8.62 -20.47
C ALA A 177 2.15 8.95 -20.34
N LEU A 178 1.64 9.81 -21.22
CA LEU A 178 0.22 10.13 -21.27
C LEU A 178 -0.60 8.89 -21.64
N ASP A 179 -0.20 8.17 -22.69
CA ASP A 179 -0.93 6.99 -23.17
C ASP A 179 -1.07 5.91 -22.09
N MET A 180 0.00 5.66 -21.32
CA MET A 180 -0.02 4.77 -20.15
C MET A 180 -1.14 5.13 -19.16
N VAL A 181 -1.28 6.43 -18.86
CA VAL A 181 -2.30 6.92 -17.92
C VAL A 181 -3.69 6.76 -18.53
N LEU A 182 -3.89 7.21 -19.78
CA LEU A 182 -5.22 7.18 -20.39
C LEU A 182 -5.74 5.76 -20.60
N VAL A 183 -4.87 4.81 -20.97
CA VAL A 183 -5.24 3.38 -21.07
C VAL A 183 -5.65 2.85 -19.69
N CYS A 184 -4.87 3.13 -18.65
CA CYS A 184 -5.19 2.71 -17.28
C CYS A 184 -6.54 3.27 -16.80
N LEU A 185 -6.76 4.58 -16.94
CA LEU A 185 -8.00 5.24 -16.52
C LEU A 185 -9.22 4.69 -17.27
N ARG A 186 -9.13 4.50 -18.59
CA ARG A 186 -10.24 3.92 -19.37
C ARG A 186 -10.51 2.46 -18.97
N ALA A 187 -9.46 1.67 -18.73
CA ALA A 187 -9.61 0.28 -18.31
C ALA A 187 -10.28 0.18 -16.94
N MET A 188 -9.85 0.98 -15.96
CA MET A 188 -10.49 1.04 -14.64
C MET A 188 -11.94 1.51 -14.74
N ASN A 189 -12.20 2.58 -15.49
CA ASN A 189 -13.56 3.10 -15.67
C ASN A 189 -14.50 2.05 -16.29
N ASN A 190 -14.02 1.25 -17.24
CA ASN A 190 -14.82 0.22 -17.90
C ASN A 190 -14.87 -1.11 -17.13
N GLY A 191 -14.07 -1.26 -16.07
CA GLY A 191 -14.01 -2.44 -15.22
C GLY A 191 -15.05 -2.44 -14.10
N GLY A 192 -15.17 -3.57 -13.41
CA GLY A 192 -16.00 -3.71 -12.20
C GLY A 192 -15.37 -3.11 -10.95
N ILE A 193 -14.11 -2.64 -11.01
CA ILE A 193 -13.54 -1.78 -9.96
C ILE A 193 -14.26 -0.43 -9.87
N HIS A 194 -14.83 0.07 -10.96
CA HIS A 194 -15.73 1.22 -10.95
C HIS A 194 -17.15 0.74 -10.62
N ASP A 195 -17.76 1.29 -9.57
CA ASP A 195 -19.14 0.96 -9.24
C ASP A 195 -20.10 1.79 -10.11
N HIS A 196 -20.52 1.23 -11.23
CA HIS A 196 -21.42 1.89 -12.19
C HIS A 196 -22.84 2.15 -11.64
N ILE A 197 -23.20 1.57 -10.48
CA ILE A 197 -24.52 1.74 -9.86
C ILE A 197 -24.42 2.70 -8.67
N GLY A 198 -23.53 2.38 -7.73
CA GLY A 198 -23.31 3.13 -6.50
C GLY A 198 -22.28 4.26 -6.61
N GLN A 199 -21.63 4.44 -7.76
CA GLN A 199 -20.63 5.49 -8.04
C GLN A 199 -19.32 5.31 -7.24
N GLY A 200 -18.24 5.91 -7.72
CA GLY A 200 -16.91 5.82 -7.12
C GLY A 200 -16.23 4.45 -7.35
N PHE A 201 -14.98 4.35 -6.90
CA PHE A 201 -14.14 3.18 -7.16
C PHE A 201 -13.95 2.30 -5.93
N HIS A 202 -14.00 0.98 -6.14
CA HIS A 202 -13.51 0.02 -5.16
C HIS A 202 -11.97 0.11 -5.03
N ARG A 203 -11.46 -0.32 -3.87
CA ARG A 203 -10.06 -0.14 -3.48
C ARG A 203 -9.07 -0.80 -4.44
N TYR A 204 -9.37 -2.01 -4.91
CA TYR A 204 -8.56 -2.74 -5.87
C TYR A 204 -9.38 -3.84 -6.57
N SER A 205 -8.86 -4.35 -7.69
CA SER A 205 -9.38 -5.55 -8.34
C SER A 205 -8.63 -6.79 -7.85
N THR A 206 -9.33 -7.88 -7.55
CA THR A 206 -8.69 -9.15 -7.23
C THR A 206 -8.10 -9.84 -8.46
N ASP A 207 -8.48 -9.41 -9.66
CA ASP A 207 -7.94 -9.87 -10.95
C ASP A 207 -7.12 -8.80 -11.67
N GLU A 208 -6.49 -9.19 -12.79
CA GLU A 208 -5.68 -8.31 -13.64
C GLU A 208 -6.51 -7.46 -14.62
N LEU A 209 -7.77 -7.83 -14.84
CA LEU A 209 -8.67 -7.26 -15.85
C LEU A 209 -9.47 -6.05 -15.34
N TRP A 210 -9.35 -5.73 -14.05
CA TRP A 210 -10.20 -4.77 -13.34
C TRP A 210 -11.66 -5.21 -13.18
N HIS A 211 -11.97 -6.51 -13.29
CA HIS A 211 -13.36 -6.99 -13.31
C HIS A 211 -13.92 -7.27 -11.91
N VAL A 212 -13.20 -7.97 -11.05
CA VAL A 212 -13.71 -8.39 -9.72
C VAL A 212 -13.19 -7.45 -8.63
N PRO A 213 -14.03 -6.58 -8.06
CA PRO A 213 -13.59 -5.64 -7.03
C PRO A 213 -13.41 -6.31 -5.67
N HIS A 214 -12.47 -5.79 -4.89
CA HIS A 214 -12.55 -5.84 -3.44
C HIS A 214 -13.50 -4.74 -2.96
N PHE A 215 -14.72 -5.11 -2.56
CA PHE A 215 -15.89 -4.23 -2.41
C PHE A 215 -15.79 -3.04 -1.42
N GLU A 216 -14.65 -2.85 -0.77
CA GLU A 216 -14.36 -1.67 0.06
C GLU A 216 -14.10 -0.42 -0.82
N LYS A 217 -14.58 0.74 -0.38
CA LYS A 217 -14.29 2.05 -0.98
C LYS A 217 -13.77 2.99 0.09
N MET A 218 -12.61 3.59 -0.14
CA MET A 218 -11.95 4.46 0.85
C MET A 218 -11.89 5.90 0.34
N LEU A 219 -12.07 6.87 1.25
CA LEU A 219 -12.06 8.30 0.91
C LEU A 219 -10.76 8.75 0.22
N TYR A 220 -9.60 8.30 0.71
CA TYR A 220 -8.32 8.70 0.13
C TYR A 220 -8.12 8.14 -1.29
N ASP A 221 -8.71 6.98 -1.61
CA ASP A 221 -8.67 6.40 -2.96
C ASP A 221 -9.53 7.24 -3.90
N GLN A 222 -10.75 7.59 -3.47
CA GLN A 222 -11.64 8.49 -4.24
C GLN A 222 -10.97 9.84 -4.50
N ALA A 223 -10.45 10.49 -3.46
CA ALA A 223 -9.86 11.82 -3.56
C ALA A 223 -8.68 11.86 -4.54
N GLN A 224 -7.79 10.87 -4.45
CA GLN A 224 -6.63 10.80 -5.35
C GLN A 224 -7.04 10.47 -6.79
N LEU A 225 -8.01 9.57 -7.00
CA LEU A 225 -8.50 9.26 -8.34
C LEU A 225 -9.21 10.45 -8.98
N ALA A 226 -10.04 11.18 -8.24
CA ALA A 226 -10.70 12.39 -8.73
C ALA A 226 -9.68 13.39 -9.29
N CYS A 227 -8.57 13.63 -8.57
CA CYS A 227 -7.49 14.50 -9.04
C CYS A 227 -6.87 14.01 -10.35
N VAL A 228 -6.56 12.72 -10.48
CA VAL A 228 -5.93 12.17 -11.69
C VAL A 228 -6.89 12.20 -12.89
N TYR A 229 -8.18 11.92 -12.69
CA TYR A 229 -9.20 12.05 -13.73
C TYR A 229 -9.40 13.50 -14.17
N LEU A 230 -9.36 14.45 -13.24
CA LEU A 230 -9.41 15.89 -13.56
C LEU A 230 -8.18 16.35 -14.34
N ASP A 231 -6.97 15.94 -13.94
CA ASP A 231 -5.74 16.25 -14.66
C ASP A 231 -5.80 15.67 -16.09
N ALA A 232 -6.28 14.43 -16.25
CA ALA A 232 -6.49 13.82 -17.56
C ALA A 232 -7.50 14.59 -18.42
N TYR A 233 -8.60 15.05 -17.84
CA TYR A 233 -9.56 15.93 -18.54
C TYR A 233 -8.92 17.25 -18.95
N GLN A 234 -8.16 17.90 -18.08
CA GLN A 234 -7.51 19.18 -18.38
C GLN A 234 -6.49 19.06 -19.52
N ILE A 235 -5.84 17.90 -19.66
CA ILE A 235 -4.86 17.64 -20.72
C ILE A 235 -5.56 17.26 -22.04
N THR A 236 -6.58 16.40 -21.99
CA THR A 236 -7.15 15.77 -23.19
C THR A 236 -8.45 16.41 -23.68
N HIS A 237 -9.15 17.12 -22.80
CA HIS A 237 -10.53 17.58 -22.98
C HIS A 237 -11.54 16.47 -23.30
N GLU A 238 -11.22 15.20 -23.01
CA GLU A 238 -12.17 14.10 -23.19
C GLU A 238 -13.18 14.06 -22.04
N GLU A 239 -14.45 14.31 -22.35
CA GLU A 239 -15.55 14.41 -21.37
C GLU A 239 -15.73 13.16 -20.50
N ILE A 240 -15.28 11.98 -20.94
CA ILE A 240 -15.31 10.76 -20.11
C ILE A 240 -14.58 10.98 -18.79
N PHE A 241 -13.42 11.64 -18.79
CA PHE A 241 -12.64 11.84 -17.58
C PHE A 241 -13.30 12.85 -16.63
N ALA A 242 -13.91 13.92 -17.17
CA ALA A 242 -14.71 14.85 -16.37
C ALA A 242 -15.96 14.19 -15.78
N SER A 243 -16.61 13.31 -16.54
CA SER A 243 -17.76 12.54 -16.07
C SER A 243 -17.39 11.64 -14.89
N VAL A 244 -16.27 10.92 -14.99
CA VAL A 244 -15.80 10.03 -13.92
C VAL A 244 -15.35 10.82 -12.69
N ALA A 245 -14.68 11.96 -12.87
CA ALA A 245 -14.36 12.83 -11.74
C ALA A 245 -15.63 13.32 -11.00
N ARG A 246 -16.69 13.70 -11.74
CA ARG A 246 -17.98 14.07 -11.15
C ARG A 246 -18.63 12.89 -10.43
N ASP A 247 -18.59 11.70 -11.01
CA ASP A 247 -19.08 10.46 -10.40
C ASP A 247 -18.44 10.19 -9.03
N ILE A 248 -17.11 10.25 -8.97
CA ILE A 248 -16.34 10.10 -7.73
C ILE A 248 -16.75 11.16 -6.69
N LEU A 249 -16.83 12.43 -7.10
CA LEU A 249 -17.18 13.52 -6.19
C LEU A 249 -18.62 13.43 -5.67
N LEU A 250 -19.55 12.92 -6.47
CA LEU A 250 -20.93 12.64 -6.05
C LEU A 250 -20.97 11.53 -4.99
N TYR A 251 -20.23 10.44 -5.20
CA TYR A 251 -20.09 9.38 -4.20
C TYR A 251 -19.50 9.91 -2.89
N VAL A 252 -18.40 10.66 -2.94
CA VAL A 252 -17.76 11.23 -1.75
C VAL A 252 -18.71 12.16 -0.99
N SER A 253 -19.39 13.05 -1.70
CA SER A 253 -20.35 13.99 -1.10
C SER A 253 -21.54 13.29 -0.45
N ARG A 254 -22.02 12.20 -1.05
CA ARG A 254 -23.19 11.46 -0.58
C ARG A 254 -22.87 10.50 0.57
N ASP A 255 -21.76 9.76 0.48
CA ASP A 255 -21.51 8.58 1.34
C ASP A 255 -20.29 8.72 2.26
N LEU A 256 -19.34 9.60 1.96
CA LEU A 256 -18.07 9.73 2.69
C LEU A 256 -17.85 11.13 3.30
N THR A 257 -18.90 11.95 3.32
CA THR A 257 -18.89 13.27 3.95
C THR A 257 -19.89 13.24 5.10
N ASP A 258 -19.47 13.69 6.27
CA ASP A 258 -20.37 13.85 7.41
C ASP A 258 -21.33 15.02 7.16
N GLU A 259 -22.52 15.00 7.76
CA GLU A 259 -23.37 16.18 7.76
C GLU A 259 -22.60 17.28 8.50
N VAL A 260 -22.43 18.44 7.87
CA VAL A 260 -21.80 19.59 8.53
C VAL A 260 -22.76 20.07 9.62
N VAL A 261 -22.69 19.46 10.80
CA VAL A 261 -23.33 19.95 12.01
C VAL A 261 -22.49 21.13 12.48
N PHE A 262 -22.85 22.33 12.03
CA PHE A 262 -22.44 23.54 12.71
C PHE A 262 -23.03 23.49 14.13
N LEU A 263 -22.21 23.15 15.12
CA LEU A 263 -22.49 23.36 16.54
C LEU A 263 -22.37 24.85 16.90
#